data_AF-A0A540VX12-F1
#
_entry.id   AF-A0A540VX12-F1
#
_cell.length_a   1.000
_cell.length_b   1.000
_cell.length_c   1.000
_cell.angle_alpha   90.00
_cell.angle_beta   90.00
_cell.angle_gamma   90.00
#
_symmetry.space_group_name_H-M   'P 1'
#
loop_
_entity.id
_entity.type
_entity.pdbx_description
1 polymer ?
#
loop_
_entity_poly.entity_id
_entity_poly.type
_entity_poly.pdbx_seq_one_letter_code
_entity_poly.pdbx_strand_id
1 'polypeptide(L)'
;MLTATALPLSLPDDLIALQQQLLCADRAVGDYALAVRDRRRAAFPAPHQAVQRCTWAAAEQREFDRLWAEYERAGAALRAHPVLLRARVLGIEPAALQALRRATAGC
;
A
#
# COMPACT_ATOMS: atom_id res chain seq x y z
N MET A 1 -4.10 -35.81 -17.51
CA MET A 1 -4.17 -34.48 -16.88
C MET A 1 -2.95 -34.31 -16.01
N LEU A 2 -1.95 -33.56 -16.48
CA LEU A 2 -0.76 -33.26 -15.68
C LEU A 2 -1.13 -32.15 -14.70
N THR A 3 -1.32 -32.53 -13.44
CA THR A 3 -1.34 -31.58 -12.32
C THR A 3 0.02 -30.91 -12.28
N ALA A 4 0.10 -29.70 -12.81
CA ALA A 4 1.25 -28.83 -12.62
C ALA A 4 1.38 -28.59 -11.12
N THR A 5 2.24 -29.37 -10.47
CA THR A 5 2.69 -29.12 -9.11
C THR A 5 3.30 -27.73 -9.17
N ALA A 6 2.58 -26.74 -8.63
CA ALA A 6 3.10 -25.39 -8.49
C ALA A 6 4.32 -25.51 -7.58
N LEU A 7 5.51 -25.60 -8.18
CA LEU A 7 6.76 -25.43 -7.48
C LEU A 7 6.61 -24.16 -6.64
N PRO A 8 6.82 -24.23 -5.32
CA PRO A 8 6.78 -23.03 -4.50
C PRO A 8 7.81 -22.08 -5.10
N LEU A 9 7.33 -21.01 -5.73
CA LEU A 9 8.18 -19.89 -6.11
C LEU A 9 8.73 -19.38 -4.79
N SER A 10 9.95 -19.77 -4.45
CA SER A 10 10.68 -19.17 -3.35
C SER A 10 10.91 -17.72 -3.77
N LEU A 11 10.09 -16.83 -3.22
CA LEU A 11 10.20 -15.40 -3.45
C LEU A 11 11.41 -14.90 -2.68
N PRO A 12 12.23 -14.02 -3.26
CA PRO A 12 13.31 -13.39 -2.54
C PRO A 12 12.82 -12.58 -1.33
N ASP A 13 13.58 -12.63 -0.24
CA ASP A 13 13.24 -11.93 1.00
C ASP A 13 13.19 -10.40 0.83
N ASP A 14 14.01 -9.84 -0.07
CA ASP A 14 14.00 -8.41 -0.39
C ASP A 14 12.72 -8.00 -1.12
N LEU A 15 12.18 -8.84 -2.01
CA LEU A 15 10.87 -8.62 -2.63
C LEU A 15 9.74 -8.66 -1.59
N ILE A 16 9.81 -9.60 -0.64
CA ILE A 16 8.85 -9.70 0.46
C ILE A 16 8.93 -8.45 1.35
N ALA A 17 10.13 -7.99 1.68
CA ALA A 17 10.34 -6.78 2.46
C ALA A 17 9.79 -5.53 1.76
N LEU A 18 9.97 -5.40 0.44
CA LEU A 18 9.38 -4.30 -0.35
C LEU A 18 7.85 -4.32 -0.32
N GLN A 19 7.24 -5.51 -0.39
CA GLN A 19 5.78 -5.64 -0.25
C GLN A 19 5.31 -5.24 1.14
N GLN A 20 6.01 -5.66 2.20
CA GLN A 20 5.69 -5.26 3.58
C GLN A 20 5.82 -3.75 3.75
N GLN A 21 6.87 -3.12 3.22
CA GLN A 21 7.04 -1.67 3.24
C GLN A 21 5.88 -0.95 2.55
N LEU A 22 5.43 -1.45 1.39
CA LEU A 22 4.26 -0.89 0.70
C LEU A 22 2.99 -1.01 1.55
N LEU A 23 2.75 -2.16 2.19
CA LEU A 23 1.59 -2.37 3.07
C LEU A 23 1.65 -1.45 4.30
N CYS A 24 2.82 -1.27 4.90
CA CYS A 24 3.01 -0.34 6.01
C CYS A 24 2.73 1.11 5.58
N ALA A 25 3.21 1.53 4.40
CA ALA A 25 2.98 2.87 3.88
C ALA A 25 1.49 3.12 3.56
N ASP A 26 0.82 2.14 2.93
CA ASP A 26 -0.62 2.19 2.66
C ASP A 26 -1.44 2.34 3.95
N ARG A 27 -1.11 1.51 4.95
CA ARG A 27 -1.73 1.60 6.27
C ARG A 27 -1.49 2.97 6.92
N ALA A 28 -0.27 3.51 6.85
CA ALA A 28 0.04 4.81 7.42
C ALA A 28 -0.77 5.95 6.78
N VAL A 29 -0.94 5.93 5.45
CA VAL A 29 -1.79 6.89 4.72
C VAL A 29 -3.25 6.77 5.20
N GLY A 30 -3.77 5.55 5.25
CA GLY A 30 -5.15 5.29 5.69
C GLY A 30 -5.41 5.70 7.14
N ASP A 31 -4.55 5.28 8.06
CA ASP A 31 -4.63 5.60 9.49
C ASP A 31 -4.57 7.12 9.71
N TYR A 32 -3.71 7.83 8.99
CA TYR A 32 -3.62 9.29 9.07
C TYR A 32 -4.88 9.99 8.57
N ALA A 33 -5.42 9.58 7.41
CA ALA A 33 -6.66 10.15 6.86
C ALA A 33 -7.86 9.94 7.80
N LEU A 34 -7.97 8.76 8.42
CA LEU A 34 -8.99 8.47 9.43
C LEU A 34 -8.80 9.35 10.68
N ALA A 35 -7.57 9.49 11.17
CA ALA A 35 -7.27 10.34 12.31
C ALA A 35 -7.59 11.82 12.05
N VAL A 36 -7.32 12.35 10.84
CA VAL A 36 -7.73 13.71 10.45
C VAL A 36 -9.25 13.81 10.42
N ARG A 37 -9.95 12.87 9.79
CA ARG A 37 -11.42 12.84 9.74
C ARG A 37 -12.04 12.87 11.13
N ASP A 38 -11.52 12.06 12.05
CA ASP A 38 -12.08 11.93 13.39
C ASP A 38 -11.81 13.19 14.23
N ARG A 39 -10.61 13.78 14.14
CA ARG A 39 -10.30 15.10 14.74
C ARG A 39 -11.22 16.20 14.20
N ARG A 40 -11.45 16.23 12.90
CA ARG A 40 -12.32 17.21 12.23
C ARG A 40 -13.78 17.06 12.64
N ARG A 41 -14.28 15.82 12.76
CA ARG A 41 -15.63 15.56 13.28
C ARG A 41 -15.79 16.03 14.73
N ALA A 42 -14.77 15.84 15.57
CA ALA A 42 -14.79 16.30 16.95
C ALA A 42 -14.77 17.84 17.05
N ALA A 43 -13.97 18.50 16.22
CA ALA A 43 -13.88 19.98 16.19
C ALA A 43 -15.14 20.65 15.57
N PHE A 44 -15.84 19.95 14.66
CA PHE A 44 -16.98 20.49 13.93
C PHE A 44 -18.20 19.55 14.00
N PRO A 45 -18.85 19.44 15.18
CA PRO A 45 -19.91 18.47 15.43
C PRO A 45 -21.25 18.81 14.76
N ALA A 46 -21.50 20.08 14.43
CA ALA A 46 -22.80 20.49 13.93
C ALA A 46 -23.04 20.05 12.46
N PRO A 47 -24.27 19.65 12.07
CA PRO A 47 -24.55 19.16 10.72
C PRO A 47 -24.15 20.12 9.60
N HIS A 48 -24.41 21.42 9.80
CA HIS A 48 -24.10 22.48 8.83
C HIS A 48 -22.59 22.72 8.63
N GLN A 49 -21.73 22.15 9.48
CA GLN A 49 -20.27 22.32 9.40
C GLN A 49 -19.60 21.29 8.47
N ALA A 50 -20.32 20.76 7.49
CA ALA A 50 -19.81 19.74 6.57
C ALA A 50 -18.59 20.22 5.79
N VAL A 51 -18.58 21.49 5.37
CA VAL A 51 -17.45 22.09 4.64
C VAL A 51 -16.20 22.09 5.50
N GLN A 52 -16.28 22.52 6.76
CA GLN A 52 -15.15 22.57 7.70
C GLN A 52 -14.55 21.19 7.98
N ARG A 53 -15.38 20.12 7.93
CA ARG A 53 -14.91 18.74 8.05
C ARG A 53 -14.14 18.26 6.83
N CYS A 54 -14.48 18.76 5.64
CA CYS A 54 -13.82 18.42 4.38
C CYS A 54 -12.62 19.32 4.07
N THR A 55 -12.51 20.49 4.70
CA THR A 55 -11.39 21.42 4.50
C THR A 55 -10.22 21.05 5.41
N TRP A 56 -9.19 20.44 4.82
CA TRP A 56 -7.94 20.13 5.52
C TRP A 56 -7.09 21.38 5.70
N ALA A 57 -6.39 21.46 6.82
CA ALA A 57 -5.41 22.50 7.07
C ALA A 57 -4.15 22.23 6.23
N ALA A 58 -3.40 23.28 5.90
CA ALA A 58 -2.16 23.14 5.14
C ALA A 58 -1.16 22.17 5.79
N ALA A 59 -1.07 22.16 7.12
CA ALA A 59 -0.23 21.20 7.83
C ALA A 59 -0.72 19.75 7.69
N GLU A 60 -2.04 19.54 7.71
CA GLU A 60 -2.62 18.21 7.55
C GLU A 60 -2.39 17.68 6.14
N GLN A 61 -2.59 18.53 5.13
CA GLN A 61 -2.33 18.20 3.73
C GLN A 61 -0.86 17.85 3.49
N ARG A 62 0.08 18.67 3.98
CA ARG A 62 1.53 18.40 3.81
C ARG A 62 1.96 17.06 4.38
N GLU A 63 1.43 16.69 5.54
CA GLU A 63 1.76 15.40 6.16
C GLU A 63 1.16 14.24 5.39
N PHE A 64 -0.08 14.38 4.89
CA PHE A 64 -0.65 13.39 3.99
C PHE A 64 0.16 13.24 2.70
N ASP A 65 0.57 14.35 2.08
CA ASP A 65 1.39 14.33 0.87
C ASP A 65 2.74 13.64 1.12
N ARG A 66 3.35 13.83 2.29
CA ARG A 66 4.57 13.12 2.71
C ARG A 66 4.35 11.61 2.76
N LEU A 67 3.29 11.16 3.44
CA LEU A 67 2.94 9.74 3.55
C LEU A 67 2.58 9.15 2.18
N TRP A 68 1.87 9.91 1.35
CA TRP A 68 1.54 9.51 -0.02
C TRP A 68 2.79 9.31 -0.87
N ALA A 69 3.75 10.23 -0.80
CA ALA A 69 5.02 10.11 -1.50
C ALA A 69 5.84 8.89 -1.04
N GLU A 70 5.75 8.50 0.24
CA GLU A 70 6.35 7.27 0.76
C GLU A 70 5.68 6.03 0.19
N TYR A 71 4.34 6.00 0.15
CA TYR A 71 3.56 4.94 -0.49
C TYR A 71 3.91 4.80 -1.98
N GLU A 72 3.96 5.90 -2.73
CA GLU A 72 4.31 5.89 -4.14
C GLU A 72 5.74 5.37 -4.37
N ARG A 73 6.69 5.79 -3.53
CA ARG A 73 8.08 5.34 -3.59
C ARG A 73 8.18 3.83 -3.32
N ALA A 74 7.50 3.32 -2.30
CA ALA A 74 7.46 1.90 -1.99
C ALA A 74 6.84 1.09 -3.15
N GLY A 75 5.74 1.59 -3.72
CA GLY A 75 5.08 0.96 -4.87
C GLY A 75 5.94 0.96 -6.12
N ALA A 76 6.70 2.03 -6.37
CA ALA A 76 7.65 2.10 -7.47
C ALA A 76 8.82 1.13 -7.29
N ALA A 77 9.40 1.07 -6.09
CA ALA A 77 10.49 0.14 -5.77
C ALA A 77 10.06 -1.32 -5.97
N LEU A 78 8.86 -1.68 -5.49
CA LEU A 78 8.30 -3.01 -5.68
C LEU A 78 8.16 -3.35 -7.17
N ARG A 79 7.51 -2.49 -7.97
CA ARG A 79 7.29 -2.72 -9.41
C ARG A 79 8.58 -2.76 -10.22
N ALA A 80 9.63 -2.09 -9.76
CA ALA A 80 10.95 -2.10 -10.39
C ALA A 80 11.78 -3.34 -10.03
N HIS A 81 11.31 -4.20 -9.12
CA HIS A 81 12.07 -5.34 -8.66
C HIS A 81 12.35 -6.35 -9.81
N PRO A 82 13.60 -6.84 -9.99
CA PRO A 82 13.97 -7.72 -11.10
C PRO A 82 13.09 -8.96 -11.26
N VAL A 83 12.64 -9.56 -10.16
CA VAL A 83 11.73 -10.73 -10.20
C VAL A 83 10.38 -10.38 -10.80
N LEU A 84 9.79 -9.22 -10.47
CA LEU A 84 8.51 -8.81 -11.05
C LEU A 84 8.66 -8.39 -12.51
N LEU A 85 9.77 -7.72 -12.86
CA LEU A 85 10.09 -7.41 -14.25
C LEU A 85 10.21 -8.69 -15.08
N ARG A 86 10.96 -9.69 -14.59
CA ARG A 86 11.10 -10.98 -15.26
C ARG A 86 9.78 -11.74 -15.33
N ALA A 87 8.99 -11.74 -14.26
CA ALA A 87 7.66 -12.36 -14.24
C ALA A 87 6.72 -11.74 -15.28
N ARG A 88 6.79 -10.42 -15.49
CA ARG A 88 6.04 -9.72 -16.54
C ARG A 88 6.48 -10.15 -17.94
N VAL A 89 7.79 -10.19 -18.20
CA VAL A 89 8.33 -10.68 -19.48
C VAL A 89 7.89 -12.11 -19.78
N LEU A 90 7.80 -12.95 -18.75
CA LEU A 90 7.38 -14.36 -18.86
C LEU A 90 5.85 -14.55 -18.82
N GLY A 91 5.06 -13.49 -18.67
CA GLY A 91 3.59 -13.58 -18.62
C GLY A 91 3.02 -14.21 -17.33
N ILE A 92 3.83 -14.35 -16.27
CA ILE A 92 3.45 -14.99 -14.99
C ILE A 92 3.32 -13.98 -13.84
N GLU A 93 3.33 -12.68 -14.13
CA GLU A 93 3.22 -11.61 -13.12
C GLU A 93 2.01 -11.78 -12.17
N PRO A 94 0.79 -12.13 -12.61
CA PRO A 94 -0.33 -12.33 -11.70
C PRO A 94 -0.07 -13.42 -10.65
N ALA A 95 0.60 -14.51 -11.04
CA ALA A 95 0.95 -15.61 -10.14
C ALA A 95 2.03 -15.17 -9.14
N ALA A 96 3.03 -14.40 -9.59
CA ALA A 96 4.06 -13.85 -8.72
C ALA A 96 3.47 -12.89 -7.66
N LEU A 97 2.56 -12.00 -8.08
CA LEU A 97 1.85 -11.10 -7.17
C LEU A 97 0.95 -11.86 -6.19
N GLN A 98 0.30 -12.94 -6.63
CA GLN A 98 -0.50 -13.77 -5.73
C GLN A 98 0.38 -14.49 -4.69
N ALA A 99 1.52 -15.04 -5.10
CA ALA A 99 2.48 -15.64 -4.19
C ALA A 99 3.00 -14.62 -3.16
N LEU A 100 3.30 -13.40 -3.63
CA LEU A 100 3.78 -12.30 -2.78
C LEU A 100 2.75 -11.89 -1.73
N ARG A 101 1.48 -11.76 -2.12
CA ARG A 101 0.38 -11.49 -1.18
C ARG A 101 0.23 -12.59 -0.13
N ARG A 102 0.41 -13.86 -0.50
CA ARG A 102 0.36 -14.98 0.47
C ARG A 102 1.53 -14.93 1.43
N ALA A 103 2.73 -14.60 0.95
CA ALA A 103 3.92 -14.48 1.79
C ALA A 103 3.80 -13.35 2.83
N THR A 104 3.04 -12.30 2.52
CA THR A 104 2.83 -11.17 3.43
C THR A 104 1.48 -11.18 4.16
N ALA A 105 0.66 -12.24 4.03
CA ALA A 105 -0.69 -12.29 4.61
C ALA A 105 -0.72 -12.43 6.15
N GLY A 106 0.42 -12.70 6.79
CA GLY A 106 0.55 -12.89 8.24
C GLY A 106 1.35 -11.80 8.96
N CYS A 107 1.66 -10.69 8.29
CA CYS A 107 2.29 -9.51 8.86
C CYS A 107 1.26 -8.38 9.00
#